data_AF-A0A498QXE1-F1
#
_entry.id   AF-A0A498QXE1-F1
#
_cell.length_a   1.000
_cell.length_b   1.000
_cell.length_c   1.000
_cell.angle_alpha   90.00
_cell.angle_beta   90.00
_cell.angle_gamma   90.00
#
_symmetry.space_group_name_H-M   'P 1'
#
loop_
_entity.id
_entity.type
_entity.pdbx_description
1 polymer ?
#
loop_
_entity_poly.entity_id
_entity_poly.type
_entity_poly.pdbx_seq_one_letter_code
_entity_poly.pdbx_strand_id
1 'polypeptide(L)'
;MVTVNGHEVRPHLVRCFQLQWYRTIEVGNGDSGATVVIDQWAEPITAKSVRIRNLAGFTGMYSEGDGGSAKAGFGDSTFTVSGTAEGFNTVAPDQPATAEFRIAAHC
;
A
#
# COMPACT_ATOMS: atom_id res chain seq x y z
N MET A 1 -9.85 -0.87 3.54
CA MET A 1 -10.16 0.30 2.68
C MET A 1 -8.88 0.75 2.01
N VAL A 2 -8.95 1.10 0.73
CA VAL A 2 -7.82 1.67 -0.01
C VAL A 2 -8.28 2.94 -0.70
N THR A 3 -7.49 4.01 -0.63
CA THR A 3 -7.68 5.21 -1.44
C THR A 3 -6.42 5.47 -2.27
N VAL A 4 -6.58 5.81 -3.55
CA VAL A 4 -5.49 6.27 -4.42
C VAL A 4 -5.93 7.53 -5.13
N ASN A 5 -5.18 8.64 -5.00
CA ASN A 5 -5.57 9.97 -5.50
C ASN A 5 -7.02 10.36 -5.14
N GLY A 6 -7.44 10.04 -3.92
CA GLY A 6 -8.80 10.29 -3.43
C GLY A 6 -9.87 9.30 -3.93
N HIS A 7 -9.56 8.41 -4.89
CA HIS A 7 -10.47 7.36 -5.33
C HIS A 7 -10.47 6.20 -4.33
N GLU A 8 -11.59 6.03 -3.63
CA GLU A 8 -11.77 4.96 -2.66
C GLU A 8 -12.22 3.66 -3.34
N VAL A 9 -11.61 2.56 -2.93
CA VAL A 9 -12.04 1.19 -3.24
C VAL A 9 -12.02 0.34 -1.96
N ARG A 10 -12.93 -0.61 -1.90
CA ARG A 10 -13.08 -1.54 -0.76
C ARG A 10 -12.92 -2.99 -1.23
N PRO A 11 -11.68 -3.48 -1.42
CA PRO A 11 -11.46 -4.87 -1.75
C PRO A 11 -12.03 -5.78 -0.66
N HIS A 12 -12.74 -6.84 -1.06
CA HIS A 12 -13.34 -7.80 -0.12
C HIS A 12 -12.32 -8.76 0.50
N LEU A 13 -11.22 -9.04 -0.21
CA LEU A 13 -10.18 -9.95 0.25
C LEU A 13 -9.07 -9.16 0.96
N VAL A 14 -8.76 -9.56 2.19
CA VAL A 14 -7.61 -9.10 2.96
C VAL A 14 -6.90 -10.33 3.51
N ARG A 15 -5.59 -10.45 3.26
CA ARG A 15 -4.74 -11.53 3.79
C ARG A 15 -3.56 -10.89 4.50
N CYS A 16 -3.28 -11.38 5.69
CA CYS A 16 -2.17 -10.88 6.49
C CYS A 16 -1.22 -12.03 6.83
N PHE A 17 0.07 -11.81 6.66
CA PHE A 17 1.12 -12.77 6.94
C PHE A 17 2.15 -12.13 7.87
N GLN A 18 2.58 -12.88 8.88
CA GLN A 18 3.62 -12.47 9.82
C GLN A 18 4.86 -13.32 9.57
N LEU A 19 6.00 -12.67 9.34
CA LEU A 19 7.30 -13.33 9.28
C LEU A 19 8.31 -12.57 10.13
N GLN A 20 8.72 -13.16 11.25
CA GLN A 20 9.51 -12.46 12.28
C GLN A 20 8.82 -11.14 12.66
N TRP A 21 9.47 -9.99 12.52
CA TRP A 21 8.89 -8.67 12.76
C TRP A 21 8.18 -8.05 11.55
N TYR A 22 8.26 -8.66 10.36
CA TYR A 22 7.61 -8.14 9.16
C TYR A 22 6.15 -8.57 9.06
N ARG A 23 5.25 -7.59 8.91
CA ARG A 23 3.84 -7.80 8.57
C ARG A 23 3.64 -7.54 7.09
N THR A 24 3.20 -8.55 6.35
CA THR A 24 2.75 -8.41 4.97
C THR A 24 1.22 -8.37 4.94
N ILE A 25 0.66 -7.40 4.24
CA ILE A 25 -0.79 -7.23 4.05
C ILE A 25 -1.07 -7.23 2.55
N GLU A 26 -1.90 -8.14 2.10
CA GLU A 26 -2.43 -8.19 0.75
C GLU A 26 -3.90 -7.81 0.77
N VAL A 27 -4.29 -6.85 -0.06
CA VAL A 27 -5.68 -6.46 -0.26
C VAL A 27 -6.06 -6.69 -1.72
N GLY A 28 -7.25 -7.20 -1.98
CA GLY A 28 -7.69 -7.57 -3.33
C GLY A 28 -7.08 -8.89 -3.78
N ASN A 29 -6.78 -9.01 -5.08
CA ASN A 29 -6.27 -10.23 -5.71
C ASN A 29 -5.11 -9.90 -6.68
N GLY A 30 -4.66 -10.91 -7.44
CA GLY A 30 -3.57 -10.76 -8.40
C GLY A 30 -3.88 -9.84 -9.60
N ASP A 31 -5.15 -9.55 -9.89
CA ASP A 31 -5.57 -8.71 -11.01
C ASP A 31 -5.80 -7.26 -10.59
N SER A 32 -6.26 -7.04 -9.35
CA SER A 32 -6.49 -5.72 -8.75
C SER A 32 -6.28 -5.80 -7.25
N GLY A 33 -5.28 -5.09 -6.75
CA GLY A 33 -4.91 -5.17 -5.33
C GLY A 33 -3.71 -4.34 -4.93
N ALA A 34 -3.32 -4.48 -3.67
CA ALA A 34 -2.08 -3.93 -3.16
C ALA A 34 -1.41 -4.88 -2.16
N THR A 35 -0.08 -4.86 -2.15
CA THR A 35 0.75 -5.57 -1.17
C THR A 35 1.54 -4.54 -0.38
N VAL A 36 1.48 -4.64 0.94
CA VAL A 36 2.16 -3.75 1.88
C VAL A 36 3.06 -4.58 2.76
N VAL A 37 4.31 -4.14 2.95
CA VAL A 37 5.24 -4.74 3.91
C VAL A 37 5.58 -3.71 4.97
N ILE A 38 5.40 -4.08 6.24
CA ILE A 38 5.62 -3.23 7.42
C ILE A 38 6.67 -3.89 8.31
N ASP A 39 7.66 -3.13 8.75
CA ASP A 39 8.59 -3.52 9.80
C ASP A 39 8.03 -3.07 11.15
N GLN A 40 7.62 -4.04 11.97
CA GLN A 40 7.06 -3.77 13.31
C GLN A 40 8.14 -3.70 14.40
N TRP A 41 9.40 -4.02 14.09
CA TRP A 41 10.50 -3.88 15.04
C TRP A 41 11.04 -2.44 15.09
N ALA A 42 10.87 -1.69 14.01
CA ALA A 42 11.19 -0.28 13.99
C ALA A 42 10.30 0.51 14.98
N GLU A 43 10.88 1.53 15.63
CA GLU A 43 10.17 2.43 16.52
C GLU A 43 10.23 3.87 15.98
N PRO A 44 9.12 4.45 15.47
CA PRO A 44 7.81 3.81 15.24
C PRO A 44 7.86 2.79 14.09
N ILE A 45 6.82 1.95 13.96
CA ILE A 45 6.73 0.98 12.87
C ILE A 45 6.85 1.67 11.50
N THR A 46 7.50 1.02 10.53
CA THR A 46 7.80 1.63 9.23
C THR A 46 7.24 0.83 8.07
N ALA A 47 6.80 1.52 7.03
CA ALA A 47 6.46 0.87 5.76
C ALA A 47 7.74 0.60 4.99
N LYS A 48 8.00 -0.66 4.63
CA LYS A 48 9.16 -1.06 3.83
C LYS A 48 8.89 -0.97 2.35
N SER A 49 7.69 -1.37 1.94
CA SER A 49 7.25 -1.22 0.56
C SER A 49 5.73 -1.26 0.44
N VAL A 50 5.23 -0.64 -0.62
CA VAL A 50 3.84 -0.74 -1.07
C VAL A 50 3.85 -0.96 -2.56
N ARG A 51 3.19 -2.01 -3.04
CA ARG A 51 2.96 -2.26 -4.46
C ARG A 51 1.47 -2.19 -4.72
N ILE A 52 1.05 -1.29 -5.60
CA ILE A 52 -0.34 -1.13 -6.04
C ILE A 52 -0.42 -1.68 -7.46
N ARG A 53 -1.38 -2.56 -7.73
CA ARG A 53 -1.59 -3.18 -9.04
C ARG A 53 -3.03 -2.97 -9.46
N ASN A 54 -3.23 -2.20 -10.53
CA ASN A 54 -4.52 -1.96 -11.17
C ASN A 54 -5.64 -1.73 -10.15
N LEU A 55 -5.41 -0.84 -9.18
CA LEU A 55 -6.31 -0.59 -8.07
C LEU A 55 -6.65 0.90 -8.04
N ALA A 56 -7.95 1.21 -7.99
CA ALA A 56 -8.45 2.58 -8.07
C ALA A 56 -7.90 3.37 -9.28
N GLY A 57 -7.66 2.68 -10.41
CA GLY A 57 -7.17 3.29 -11.64
C GLY A 57 -5.65 3.48 -11.72
N PHE A 58 -4.86 2.99 -10.75
CA PHE A 58 -3.42 3.20 -10.67
C PHE A 58 -2.63 1.89 -10.53
N THR A 59 -1.40 1.87 -11.06
CA THR A 59 -0.39 0.84 -10.81
C THR A 59 0.93 1.52 -10.47
N GLY A 60 1.57 1.13 -9.38
CA GLY A 60 2.81 1.77 -8.94
C GLY A 60 3.40 1.15 -7.69
N MET A 61 4.49 1.75 -7.21
CA MET A 61 5.25 1.26 -6.09
C MET A 61 5.84 2.38 -5.25
N TYR A 62 5.97 2.08 -3.96
CA TYR A 62 6.85 2.74 -3.02
C TYR A 62 7.80 1.70 -2.44
N SER A 63 9.07 2.05 -2.25
CA SER A 63 10.05 1.28 -1.49
C SER A 63 10.85 2.20 -0.59
N GLU A 64 11.08 1.80 0.66
CA GLU A 64 11.96 2.56 1.54
C GLU A 64 13.34 2.77 0.88
N GLY A 65 13.82 4.02 0.87
CA GLY A 65 15.10 4.41 0.28
C GLY A 65 15.04 4.84 -1.19
N ASP A 66 13.88 4.80 -1.86
CA ASP A 66 13.72 5.23 -3.27
C ASP A 66 13.56 6.75 -3.47
N GLY A 67 13.58 7.53 -2.38
CA GLY A 67 13.36 8.98 -2.38
C GLY A 67 11.93 9.40 -2.06
N GLY A 68 10.96 8.48 -2.08
CA GLY A 68 9.61 8.68 -1.59
C GLY A 68 9.49 8.55 -0.06
N SER A 69 8.31 8.86 0.47
CA SER A 69 8.02 8.65 1.90
C SER A 69 6.66 7.99 2.10
N ALA A 70 6.63 7.00 2.99
CA ALA A 70 5.40 6.43 3.51
C ALA A 70 5.48 6.32 5.03
N LYS A 71 4.35 6.49 5.69
CA LYS A 71 4.17 6.32 7.13
C LYS A 71 3.31 5.11 7.39
N ALA A 72 3.72 4.30 8.36
CA ALA A 72 2.91 3.21 8.89
C ALA A 72 2.42 3.57 10.29
N GLY A 73 1.26 3.02 10.65
CA GLY A 73 0.67 3.14 11.98
C GLY A 73 -0.18 1.92 12.28
N PHE A 74 -0.32 1.63 13.58
CA PHE A 74 -1.17 0.57 14.07
C PHE A 74 -1.96 1.08 15.28
N GLY A 75 -3.28 0.90 15.23
CA GLY A 75 -4.22 1.30 16.27
C GLY A 75 -5.60 0.71 15.98
N ASP A 76 -6.41 0.48 17.01
CA ASP A 76 -7.75 -0.09 16.88
C ASP A 76 -7.79 -1.37 16.01
N SER A 77 -6.80 -2.25 16.22
CA SER A 77 -6.62 -3.48 15.42
C SER A 77 -6.58 -3.24 13.90
N THR A 78 -6.05 -2.08 13.49
CA THR A 78 -5.99 -1.65 12.09
C THR A 78 -4.57 -1.21 11.76
N PHE A 79 -3.98 -1.81 10.74
CA PHE A 79 -2.78 -1.28 10.11
C PHE A 79 -3.16 -0.21 9.11
N THR A 80 -2.50 0.94 9.19
CA THR A 80 -2.64 2.04 8.24
C THR A 80 -1.28 2.34 7.62
N VAL A 81 -1.21 2.40 6.30
CA VAL A 81 -0.05 2.90 5.57
C VAL A 81 -0.49 3.99 4.59
N SER A 82 0.19 5.12 4.60
CA SER A 82 -0.07 6.23 3.69
C SER A 82 1.23 6.85 3.18
N GLY A 83 1.25 7.27 1.92
CA GLY A 83 2.42 7.86 1.28
C GLY A 83 2.15 8.17 -0.18
N THR A 84 3.21 8.30 -0.96
CA THR A 84 3.17 8.43 -2.42
C THR A 84 3.79 7.22 -3.08
N ALA A 85 3.23 6.77 -4.19
CA ALA A 85 3.77 5.71 -5.01
C ALA A 85 4.02 6.22 -6.43
N GLU A 86 5.14 5.82 -7.02
CA GLU A 86 5.51 6.12 -8.40
C GLU A 86 5.04 5.01 -9.33
N GLY A 87 4.51 5.37 -10.49
CA GLY A 87 3.94 4.40 -11.42
C GLY A 87 3.25 5.06 -12.61
N PHE A 88 2.03 4.64 -12.89
CA PHE A 88 1.23 5.14 -14.01
C PHE A 88 -0.27 4.99 -13.75
N ASN A 89 -1.06 5.84 -14.42
CA ASN A 89 -2.50 5.70 -14.49
C ASN A 89 -2.86 4.59 -15.49
N THR A 90 -3.81 3.73 -15.15
CA THR A 90 -4.22 2.58 -15.99
C THR A 90 -4.77 3.00 -17.36
N VAL A 91 -5.30 4.22 -17.47
CA VAL A 91 -5.81 4.79 -18.73
C VAL A 91 -4.72 5.41 -19.61
N ALA A 92 -3.52 5.63 -19.06
CA ALA A 92 -2.36 6.20 -19.75
C ALA A 92 -1.07 5.49 -19.26
N PRO A 93 -0.91 4.18 -19.56
CA PRO A 93 0.14 3.35 -18.96
C PRO A 93 1.56 3.69 -19.43
N ASP A 94 1.68 4.46 -20.49
CA ASP A 94 2.94 4.96 -21.06
C ASP A 94 3.41 6.27 -20.42
N GLN A 95 2.60 6.88 -19.56
CA GLN A 95 2.91 8.16 -18.92
C GLN A 95 3.21 7.95 -17.43
N PRO A 96 4.43 8.30 -16.96
CA PRO A 96 4.75 8.28 -15.54
C PRO A 96 3.80 9.16 -14.74
N ALA A 97 3.37 8.66 -13.59
CA ALA A 97 2.53 9.38 -12.65
C ALA A 97 2.87 8.98 -11.22
N THR A 98 2.76 9.95 -10.32
CA THR A 98 2.78 9.73 -8.87
C THR A 98 1.36 9.71 -8.35
N ALA A 99 1.07 8.85 -7.36
CA ALA A 99 -0.22 8.84 -6.68
C ALA A 99 -0.08 8.82 -5.16
N GLU A 100 -0.86 9.66 -4.49
CA GLU A 100 -1.05 9.56 -3.04
C GLU A 100 -1.92 8.35 -2.73
N PHE A 101 -1.55 7.58 -1.72
CA PHE A 101 -2.32 6.42 -1.29
C PHE A 101 -2.53 6.38 0.23
N ARG A 102 -3.61 5.71 0.62
CA ARG A 102 -3.85 5.26 1.99
C ARG A 102 -4.45 3.86 1.95
N ILE A 103 -3.81 2.92 2.63
CA ILE A 103 -4.26 1.54 2.78
C ILE A 103 -4.53 1.31 4.27
N ALA A 104 -5.76 0.94 4.61
CA ALA A 104 -6.17 0.58 5.96
C ALA A 104 -6.75 -0.84 5.94
N ALA A 105 -6.20 -1.73 6.76
CA ALA A 105 -6.59 -3.13 6.79
C ALA A 105 -6.63 -3.65 8.23
N HIS A 106 -7.66 -4.44 8.52
CA HIS A 106 -7.73 -5.24 9.72
C HIS A 106 -7.02 -6.56 9.50
N CYS A 107 -6.14 -6.86 10.44
CA CYS A 107 -5.48 -8.13 10.67
C CYS A 107 -5.65 -8.41 12.18
#